data_AF-A0AA35YVL4-F1
#
_entry.id   AF-A0AA35YVL4-F1
#
_cell.length_a   1.000
_cell.length_b   1.000
_cell.length_c   1.000
_cell.angle_alpha   90.00
_cell.angle_beta   90.00
_cell.angle_gamma   90.00
#
_symmetry.space_group_name_H-M   'P 1'
#
loop_
_entity.id
_entity.type
_entity.pdbx_description
1 polymer ?
#
loop_
_entity_poly.entity_id
_entity_poly.type
_entity_poly.pdbx_seq_one_letter_code
_entity_poly.pdbx_strand_id
1 'polypeptide(L)'
;MATGRFFIEVGLPEQKSHGDGVLFPMVLNPVSKTNLNVEKKLSDFLVAIKSEKPLLESLVKKRGVILFRGFPVMTPSDFNDVVEAFDFPPKLYIGGRGLRSNVIGRIITVDSRPPEIKIPFHHEMSYLSDFPSKLFFYCEEEPGSGGETPIVLSHIV
;
A
#
# COMPACT_ATOMS: atom_id res chain seq x y z
N MET A 1 -11.09 0.53 -19.37
CA MET A 1 -10.70 -0.08 -18.07
C MET A 1 -10.16 -1.47 -18.37
N ALA A 2 -8.86 -1.68 -18.24
CA ALA A 2 -8.25 -3.00 -18.37
C ALA A 2 -7.12 -3.11 -17.35
N THR A 3 -7.50 -3.24 -16.09
CA THR A 3 -6.65 -3.78 -15.05
C THR A 3 -6.54 -5.29 -15.25
N GLY A 4 -5.43 -5.88 -14.79
CA GLY A 4 -4.97 -7.20 -15.22
C GLY A 4 -5.92 -8.37 -14.95
N ARG A 5 -5.41 -9.59 -15.13
CA ARG A 5 -6.20 -10.82 -15.05
C ARG A 5 -6.76 -11.07 -13.64
N PHE A 6 -6.12 -10.48 -12.63
CA PHE A 6 -6.43 -10.67 -11.20
C PHE A 6 -6.90 -9.39 -10.49
N PHE A 7 -6.62 -8.21 -11.06
CA PHE A 7 -6.93 -6.93 -10.44
C PHE A 7 -7.99 -6.17 -11.23
N ILE A 8 -8.97 -5.59 -10.53
CA ILE A 8 -9.93 -4.64 -11.08
C ILE A 8 -9.73 -3.25 -10.47
N GLU A 9 -9.54 -2.22 -11.30
CA GLU A 9 -9.57 -0.84 -10.80
C GLU A 9 -10.99 -0.46 -10.42
N VAL A 10 -11.13 0.10 -9.22
CA VAL A 10 -12.42 0.56 -8.68
C VAL A 10 -12.32 2.01 -8.22
N GLY A 11 -13.48 2.66 -8.15
CA GLY A 11 -13.61 3.99 -7.59
C GLY A 11 -13.93 3.95 -6.09
N LEU A 12 -13.39 4.91 -5.34
CA LEU A 12 -13.76 5.24 -3.97
C LEU A 12 -14.15 6.73 -3.89
N PRO A 13 -15.10 7.10 -3.00
CA PRO A 13 -15.54 8.50 -2.86
C PRO A 13 -14.41 9.49 -2.52
N GLU A 14 -13.37 9.03 -1.83
CA GLU A 14 -12.28 9.87 -1.33
C GLU A 14 -11.21 10.18 -2.38
N GLN A 15 -11.18 9.45 -3.50
CA GLN A 15 -10.20 9.67 -4.57
C GLN A 15 -10.41 11.04 -5.23
N LYS A 16 -9.31 11.68 -5.64
CA LYS A 16 -9.34 12.96 -6.33
C LYS A 16 -8.68 12.86 -7.71
N SER A 17 -9.15 13.67 -8.65
CA SER A 17 -8.42 13.91 -9.91
C SER A 17 -7.79 15.30 -9.87
N HIS A 18 -6.63 15.42 -10.52
CA HIS A 18 -5.86 16.66 -10.59
C HIS A 18 -5.89 17.27 -11.99
N GLY A 19 -7.06 17.26 -12.64
CA GLY A 19 -7.30 17.94 -13.92
C GLY A 19 -7.15 17.07 -15.18
N ASP A 20 -6.69 15.83 -15.04
CA ASP A 20 -6.49 14.87 -16.13
C ASP A 20 -7.58 13.77 -16.19
N GLY A 21 -8.55 13.81 -15.28
CA GLY A 21 -9.60 12.79 -15.14
C GLY A 21 -9.12 11.48 -14.50
N VAL A 22 -7.84 11.37 -14.13
CA VAL A 22 -7.29 10.20 -13.45
C VAL A 22 -7.51 10.33 -11.94
N LEU A 23 -8.06 9.29 -11.32
CA LEU A 23 -8.28 9.23 -9.88
C LEU A 23 -7.00 8.80 -9.13
N PHE A 24 -6.70 9.48 -8.03
CA PHE A 24 -5.58 9.23 -7.12
C PHE A 24 -6.09 9.00 -5.68
N PRO A 25 -5.57 7.99 -4.94
CA PRO A 25 -4.66 6.92 -5.41
C PRO A 25 -5.37 5.95 -6.37
N MET A 26 -4.66 5.11 -7.12
CA MET A 26 -5.29 4.00 -7.83
C MET A 26 -5.78 2.97 -6.82
N VAL A 27 -7.00 2.42 -6.98
CA VAL A 27 -7.53 1.39 -6.07
C VAL A 27 -7.74 0.10 -6.84
N LEU A 28 -7.10 -0.96 -6.39
CA LEU A 28 -7.22 -2.30 -6.98
C LEU A 28 -7.99 -3.23 -6.04
N ASN A 29 -9.03 -3.86 -6.57
CA ASN A 29 -9.77 -4.94 -5.95
C ASN A 29 -9.45 -6.28 -6.66
N PRO A 30 -9.73 -7.43 -6.03
CA PRO A 30 -9.70 -8.71 -6.74
C PRO A 30 -10.82 -8.78 -7.78
N VAL A 31 -10.52 -9.32 -8.96
CA VAL A 31 -11.54 -9.62 -9.98
C VAL A 31 -12.47 -10.72 -9.46
N SER A 32 -13.78 -10.43 -9.34
CA SER A 32 -14.79 -11.46 -9.08
C SER A 32 -15.26 -12.06 -10.42
N LYS A 33 -14.90 -13.31 -10.71
CA LYS A 33 -15.28 -13.97 -11.99
C LYS A 33 -16.65 -14.65 -11.94
N THR A 34 -17.28 -14.76 -10.77
CA THR A 34 -18.58 -15.42 -10.58
C THR A 34 -19.39 -14.74 -9.47
N ASN A 35 -20.72 -14.82 -9.55
CA ASN A 35 -21.66 -14.46 -8.46
C ASN A 35 -21.67 -15.49 -7.31
N LEU A 36 -20.67 -16.37 -7.26
CA LEU A 36 -20.51 -17.37 -6.21
C LEU A 36 -19.47 -16.83 -5.24
N ASN A 37 -19.73 -16.94 -3.93
CA ASN A 37 -18.80 -16.62 -2.86
C ASN A 37 -17.61 -17.61 -2.87
N VAL A 38 -16.74 -17.51 -3.87
CA VAL A 38 -15.45 -18.20 -3.84
C VAL A 38 -14.60 -17.48 -2.81
N GLU A 39 -14.22 -18.22 -1.77
CA GLU A 39 -13.32 -17.74 -0.74
C GLU A 39 -12.03 -17.23 -1.39
N LYS A 40 -11.72 -15.96 -1.15
CA LYS A 40 -10.48 -15.35 -1.64
C LYS A 40 -9.34 -15.87 -0.78
N LYS A 41 -8.32 -16.47 -1.40
CA LYS A 41 -7.15 -17.01 -0.69
C LYS A 41 -5.95 -16.08 -0.80
N LEU A 42 -5.18 -15.98 0.28
CA LEU A 42 -3.93 -15.22 0.30
C LEU A 42 -2.98 -15.73 -0.80
N SER A 43 -2.87 -17.05 -0.95
CA SER A 43 -2.04 -17.69 -1.99
C SER A 43 -2.33 -17.16 -3.40
N ASP A 44 -3.60 -16.94 -3.73
CA ASP A 44 -3.99 -16.44 -5.05
C ASP A 44 -3.54 -15.00 -5.25
N PHE A 45 -3.60 -14.19 -4.19
CA PHE A 45 -3.08 -12.82 -4.21
C PHE A 45 -1.56 -12.80 -4.36
N LEU A 46 -0.83 -13.65 -3.64
CA LEU A 46 0.63 -13.74 -3.76
C LEU A 46 1.06 -14.19 -5.18
N VAL A 47 0.34 -15.14 -5.77
CA VAL A 47 0.56 -15.57 -7.16
C VAL A 47 0.26 -14.44 -8.14
N ALA A 48 -0.83 -13.68 -7.92
CA ALA A 48 -1.19 -12.55 -8.75
C ALA A 48 -0.14 -11.44 -8.71
N ILE A 49 0.38 -11.08 -7.53
CA ILE A 49 1.47 -10.11 -7.38
C ILE A 49 2.68 -10.55 -8.20
N LYS A 50 3.15 -11.79 -8.01
CA LYS A 50 4.32 -12.32 -8.70
C LYS A 50 4.12 -12.35 -10.22
N SER A 51 2.95 -12.77 -10.68
CA SER A 51 2.63 -12.92 -12.11
C SER A 51 2.45 -11.58 -12.82
N GLU A 52 1.93 -10.56 -12.13
CA GLU A 52 1.67 -9.23 -12.69
C GLU A 52 2.63 -8.16 -12.17
N LYS A 53 3.76 -8.54 -11.56
CA LYS A 53 4.77 -7.60 -11.01
C LYS A 53 5.16 -6.50 -11.99
N PRO A 54 5.50 -6.78 -13.27
CA PRO A 54 5.84 -5.72 -14.23
C PRO A 54 4.70 -4.72 -14.48
N LEU A 55 3.45 -5.19 -14.48
CA LEU A 55 2.28 -4.34 -14.60
C LEU A 55 2.11 -3.48 -13.35
N LEU A 56 2.16 -4.07 -12.15
CA LEU A 56 2.03 -3.35 -10.89
C LEU A 56 3.13 -2.30 -10.69
N GLU A 57 4.38 -2.61 -11.06
CA GLU A 57 5.48 -1.66 -11.06
C GLU A 57 5.25 -0.49 -12.03
N SER A 58 4.77 -0.79 -13.25
CA SER A 58 4.41 0.24 -14.23
C SER A 58 3.26 1.12 -13.73
N LEU A 59 2.26 0.53 -13.08
CA LEU A 59 1.13 1.24 -12.51
C LEU A 59 1.56 2.14 -11.35
N VAL A 60 2.34 1.65 -10.37
CA VAL A 60 2.77 2.48 -9.22
C VAL A 60 3.68 3.62 -9.67
N LYS A 61 4.55 3.37 -10.67
CA LYS A 61 5.39 4.42 -11.26
C LYS A 61 4.56 5.54 -11.92
N LYS A 62 3.43 5.20 -12.54
CA LYS A 62 2.55 6.17 -13.22
C LYS A 62 1.55 6.83 -12.27
N ARG A 63 1.02 6.09 -11.31
CA ARG A 63 -0.08 6.49 -10.42
C ARG A 63 0.41 7.03 -9.07
N GLY A 64 1.68 6.84 -8.74
CA GLY A 64 2.28 7.22 -7.46
C GLY A 64 1.92 6.24 -6.33
N VAL A 65 0.63 5.96 -6.14
CA VAL A 65 0.13 5.09 -5.07
C VAL A 65 -0.91 4.12 -5.61
N ILE A 66 -0.83 2.87 -5.13
CA ILE A 66 -1.85 1.82 -5.33
C ILE A 66 -2.36 1.38 -3.96
N LEU A 67 -3.68 1.45 -3.76
CA LEU A 67 -4.38 0.84 -2.64
C LEU A 67 -4.92 -0.53 -3.07
N PHE A 68 -4.45 -1.60 -2.43
CA PHE A 68 -5.03 -2.94 -2.60
C PHE A 68 -6.14 -3.14 -1.57
N ARG A 69 -7.39 -3.30 -2.00
CA ARG A 69 -8.56 -3.43 -1.12
C ARG A 69 -9.35 -4.70 -1.40
N GLY A 70 -9.82 -5.35 -0.34
CA GLY A 70 -10.63 -6.56 -0.42
C GLY A 70 -9.85 -7.86 -0.70
N PHE A 71 -8.55 -7.87 -0.40
CA PHE A 71 -7.69 -9.06 -0.39
C PHE A 71 -7.59 -9.67 1.02
N PRO A 72 -7.39 -10.99 1.14
CA PRO A 72 -7.37 -11.70 2.41
C PRO A 72 -6.00 -11.57 3.11
N VAL A 73 -5.66 -10.36 3.56
CA VAL A 73 -4.43 -10.07 4.33
C VAL A 73 -4.83 -9.70 5.75
N MET A 74 -4.77 -10.66 6.67
CA MET A 74 -5.39 -10.55 8.00
C MET A 74 -4.39 -10.45 9.14
N THR A 75 -3.12 -10.80 8.89
CA THR A 75 -2.07 -10.79 9.90
C THR A 75 -0.81 -10.07 9.41
N PRO A 76 0.10 -9.66 10.33
CA PRO A 76 1.42 -9.15 9.97
C PRO A 76 2.23 -10.16 9.15
N SER A 77 2.02 -11.46 9.36
CA SER A 77 2.66 -12.52 8.57
C SER A 77 2.15 -12.52 7.13
N ASP A 78 0.84 -12.42 6.93
CA ASP A 78 0.24 -12.34 5.58
C ASP A 78 0.76 -11.11 4.85
N PHE A 79 0.86 -9.99 5.56
CA PHE A 79 1.39 -8.76 4.99
C PHE A 79 2.88 -8.87 4.66
N ASN A 80 3.68 -9.53 5.51
CA ASN A 80 5.07 -9.84 5.18
C ASN A 80 5.16 -10.66 3.90
N ASP A 81 4.33 -11.69 3.74
CA ASP A 81 4.30 -12.51 2.52
C ASP A 81 3.95 -11.70 1.27
N VAL A 82 3.04 -10.73 1.40
CA VAL A 82 2.73 -9.77 0.32
C VAL A 82 3.94 -8.92 -0.03
N VAL A 83 4.64 -8.36 0.96
CA VAL A 83 5.85 -7.55 0.74
C VAL A 83 6.96 -8.39 0.09
N GLU A 84 7.16 -9.62 0.54
CA GLU A 84 8.10 -10.58 -0.06
C GLU A 84 7.70 -10.95 -1.49
N ALA A 85 6.40 -11.09 -1.79
CA ALA A 85 5.92 -11.40 -3.14
C ALA A 85 6.20 -10.28 -4.16
N PHE A 86 6.24 -9.02 -3.73
CA PHE A 86 6.70 -7.91 -4.58
C PHE A 86 8.19 -7.97 -4.88
N ASP A 87 8.99 -8.59 -4.01
CA ASP A 87 10.43 -8.78 -4.20
C ASP A 87 11.13 -7.46 -4.58
N PHE A 88 10.81 -6.40 -3.84
CA PHE A 88 11.54 -5.14 -3.92
C PHE A 88 12.79 -5.21 -3.03
N PRO A 89 13.89 -4.52 -3.39
CA PRO A 89 15.07 -4.44 -2.54
C PRO A 89 14.71 -3.92 -1.15
N PRO A 90 15.07 -4.63 -0.07
CA PRO A 90 14.75 -4.19 1.28
C PRO A 90 15.56 -2.94 1.62
N LYS A 91 14.92 -2.02 2.34
CA LYS A 91 15.60 -0.89 2.97
C LYS A 91 15.62 -1.14 4.47
N LEU A 92 16.79 -1.50 5.00
CA LEU A 92 16.95 -1.69 6.45
C LEU A 92 16.78 -0.34 7.16
N TYR A 93 15.95 -0.34 8.19
CA TYR A 93 15.83 0.80 9.09
C TYR A 93 17.05 0.82 10.02
N ILE A 94 18.04 1.67 9.71
CA ILE A 94 19.30 1.80 10.47
C ILE A 94 19.24 2.93 11.52
N GLY A 95 18.06 3.47 11.79
CA GLY A 95 17.84 4.61 12.69
C GLY A 95 17.16 5.79 11.99
N GLY A 96 16.32 6.51 12.73
CA GLY A 96 15.53 7.62 12.24
C GLY A 96 14.81 8.33 13.38
N ARG A 97 13.91 9.28 13.05
CA ARG A 97 13.25 10.13 14.06
C ARG A 97 12.14 9.42 14.85
N GLY A 98 11.63 8.29 14.36
CA GLY A 98 10.57 7.53 15.02
C GLY A 98 11.11 6.30 15.77
N LEU A 99 10.48 5.98 16.90
CA LEU A 99 10.69 4.69 17.55
C LEU A 99 9.96 3.62 16.74
N ARG A 100 10.69 2.61 16.29
CA ARG A 100 10.14 1.48 15.52
C ARG A 100 10.61 0.18 16.15
N SER A 101 9.71 -0.78 16.23
CA SER A 101 9.99 -2.16 16.60
C SER A 101 9.77 -3.07 15.39
N ASN A 102 10.60 -4.10 15.26
CA ASN A 102 10.37 -5.16 14.27
C ASN A 102 9.21 -6.03 14.77
N VAL A 103 8.25 -6.29 13.89
CA VAL A 103 7.11 -7.17 14.17
C VAL A 103 7.43 -8.58 13.67
N ILE A 104 7.68 -8.71 12.37
CA ILE A 104 8.06 -9.95 11.69
C ILE A 104 8.72 -9.64 10.35
N GLY A 105 9.80 -10.34 10.00
CA GLY A 105 10.46 -10.19 8.72
C GLY A 105 10.79 -8.73 8.40
N ARG A 106 10.22 -8.20 7.30
CA ARG A 106 10.39 -6.80 6.85
C ARG A 106 9.39 -5.82 7.47
N ILE A 107 8.46 -6.29 8.29
CA ILE A 107 7.39 -5.49 8.87
C ILE A 107 7.88 -4.86 10.17
N ILE A 108 7.74 -3.53 10.23
CA ILE A 108 8.09 -2.72 11.39
C ILE A 108 6.88 -1.86 11.78
N THR A 109 6.76 -1.55 13.07
CA THR A 109 5.76 -0.59 13.55
C THR A 109 6.09 0.82 13.08
N VAL A 110 5.05 1.64 12.98
CA VAL A 110 5.19 3.08 12.76
C VAL A 110 5.41 3.81 14.08
N ASP A 111 5.86 5.07 14.00
CA ASP A 111 6.11 5.93 15.17
C ASP A 111 4.88 6.03 16.08
N SER A 112 5.03 5.71 17.36
CA SER A 112 3.95 5.60 18.35
C SER A 112 3.60 6.94 19.01
N ARG A 113 3.44 8.01 18.22
CA ARG A 113 3.01 9.30 18.76
C ARG A 113 1.57 9.19 19.30
N PRO A 114 1.21 9.98 20.33
CA PRO A 114 -0.16 10.05 20.80
C PRO A 114 -1.14 10.31 19.65
N PRO A 115 -2.33 9.66 19.65
CA PRO A 115 -3.27 9.68 18.52
C PRO A 115 -3.81 11.08 18.19
N GLU A 116 -3.78 12.01 19.14
CA GLU A 116 -4.16 13.41 18.95
C GLU A 116 -3.16 14.23 18.12
N ILE A 117 -1.93 13.73 17.95
CA ILE A 117 -0.87 14.44 17.23
C ILE A 117 -1.01 14.23 15.73
N LYS A 118 -1.27 15.33 15.01
CA LYS A 118 -1.23 15.34 13.55
C LYS A 118 0.21 15.25 13.05
N ILE A 119 0.50 14.22 12.27
CA ILE A 119 1.77 14.08 11.58
C ILE A 119 1.74 14.96 10.31
N PRO A 120 2.69 15.89 10.11
CA PRO A 120 2.72 16.74 8.93
C PRO A 120 3.06 15.92 7.67
N PHE A 121 2.64 16.41 6.50
CA PHE A 121 3.06 15.83 5.23
C PHE A 121 4.59 15.89 5.07
N HIS A 122 5.17 14.79 4.61
CA HIS A 122 6.60 14.66 4.37
C HIS A 122 6.88 13.50 3.41
N HIS A 123 8.08 13.46 2.86
CA HIS A 123 8.65 12.25 2.26
C HIS A 123 9.40 11.46 3.34
N GLU A 124 9.23 10.14 3.34
CA GLU A 124 9.85 9.27 4.33
C GLU A 124 11.38 9.39 4.30
N MET A 125 11.97 9.68 5.45
CA MET A 125 13.42 9.78 5.63
C MET A 125 14.10 10.78 4.66
N SER A 126 13.40 11.83 4.20
CA SER A 126 13.92 12.82 3.23
C SER A 126 15.16 13.59 3.69
N TYR A 127 15.53 13.49 4.96
CA TYR A 127 16.73 14.07 5.55
C TYR A 127 17.97 13.17 5.40
N LEU A 128 17.83 11.95 4.88
CA LEU A 128 18.93 11.04 4.58
C LEU A 128 19.25 11.08 3.09
N SER A 129 20.52 10.84 2.74
CA SER A 129 20.95 10.72 1.35
C SER A 129 20.41 9.46 0.66
N ASP A 130 20.21 8.40 1.44
CA ASP A 130 19.74 7.11 0.96
C ASP A 130 18.39 6.79 1.63
N PHE A 131 17.32 7.34 1.04
CA PHE A 131 15.93 7.25 1.48
C PHE A 131 15.17 6.14 0.70
N PRO A 132 14.08 5.58 1.25
CA PRO A 132 13.34 4.51 0.58
C PRO A 132 12.68 5.00 -0.72
N SER A 133 12.78 4.19 -1.78
CA SER A 133 12.11 4.49 -3.05
C SER A 133 10.60 4.19 -3.04
N LYS A 134 10.15 3.32 -2.13
CA LYS A 134 8.76 2.83 -2.02
C LYS A 134 8.47 2.49 -0.56
N LEU A 135 7.20 2.56 -0.20
CA LEU A 135 6.68 2.17 1.11
C LEU A 135 5.43 1.33 0.94
N PHE A 136 5.21 0.45 1.89
CA PHE A 136 3.93 -0.23 2.07
C PHE A 136 3.35 0.17 3.41
N PHE A 137 2.04 0.40 3.43
CA PHE A 137 1.26 0.55 4.65
C PHE A 137 0.24 -0.58 4.71
N TYR A 138 -0.01 -1.07 5.93
CA TYR A 138 -0.98 -2.12 6.21
C TYR A 138 -1.78 -1.76 7.45
N CYS A 139 -3.08 -2.00 7.37
CA CYS A 139 -4.03 -1.81 8.45
C CYS A 139 -4.44 -3.19 8.96
N GLU A 140 -3.88 -3.60 10.10
CA GLU A 140 -4.28 -4.83 10.79
C GLU A 140 -5.61 -4.62 11.54
N GLU A 141 -5.72 -3.49 12.24
CA GLU A 141 -6.92 -3.08 12.98
C GLU A 141 -7.42 -1.73 12.47
N GLU A 142 -8.69 -1.68 12.06
CA GLU A 142 -9.33 -0.46 11.57
C GLU A 142 -9.56 0.52 12.74
N PRO A 143 -9.16 1.81 12.62
CA PRO A 143 -9.41 2.79 13.67
C PRO A 143 -10.91 3.08 13.79
N GLY A 144 -11.42 3.16 15.02
CA GLY A 144 -12.84 3.48 15.25
C GLY A 144 -13.25 4.89 14.77
N SER A 145 -12.31 5.84 14.70
CA SER A 145 -12.51 7.17 14.12
C SER A 145 -11.15 7.81 13.82
N GLY A 146 -11.04 8.52 12.69
CA GLY A 146 -9.78 9.12 12.27
C GLY A 146 -8.73 8.06 11.96
N GLY A 147 -7.45 8.32 12.29
CA GLY A 147 -6.37 7.33 12.11
C GLY A 147 -5.99 7.03 10.65
N GLU A 148 -6.59 7.75 9.70
CA GLU A 148 -6.26 7.68 8.29
C GLU A 148 -4.78 8.05 8.06
N THR A 149 -4.21 7.57 6.95
CA THR A 149 -2.91 8.01 6.44
C THR A 149 -3.14 8.88 5.21
N PRO A 150 -3.29 10.22 5.35
CA PRO A 150 -3.47 11.10 4.21
C PRO A 150 -2.25 11.05 3.28
N ILE A 151 -2.52 11.03 1.98
CA ILE A 151 -1.49 11.02 0.93
C ILE A 151 -1.74 12.14 -0.07
N VAL A 152 -0.65 12.69 -0.62
CA VAL A 152 -0.70 13.77 -1.61
C VAL A 152 0.41 13.58 -2.64
N LEU A 153 0.13 13.95 -3.90
CA LEU A 153 1.12 13.92 -4.97
C LEU A 153 2.07 15.13 -4.83
N SER A 154 3.32 14.86 -4.46
CA SER A 154 4.32 15.90 -4.22
C SER A 154 4.65 16.77 -5.44
N HIS A 155 4.42 16.31 -6.67
CA HIS A 155 4.69 17.09 -7.88
C HIS A 155 3.55 18.05 -8.26
N ILE A 156 2.46 18.04 -7.49
CA ILE A 156 1.28 18.90 -7.66
C ILE A 156 1.24 20.02 -6.62
N VAL A 157 1.98 19.84 -5.52
CA VAL A 157 2.18 20.85 -4.45
C VAL A 157 3.26 21.83 -4.89
#